data_AF-A0A6P8JX20-F1
#
_entry.id   AF-A0A6P8JX20-F1
#
_cell.length_a   1.000
_cell.length_b   1.000
_cell.length_c   1.000
_cell.angle_alpha   90.00
_cell.angle_beta   90.00
_cell.angle_gamma   90.00
#
_symmetry.space_group_name_H-M   'P 1'
#
loop_
_entity.id
_entity.type
_entity.pdbx_description
1 polymer ?
#
loop_
_entity_poly.entity_id
_entity_poly.type
_entity_poly.pdbx_seq_one_letter_code
_entity_poly.pdbx_strand_id
1 'polypeptide(L)'
;MADDEDKPKKHTLDSLFLVYSNFQVIPTDIENEYFDSILLSQLDAWLEQAKLMPNPITRTQTGLIYMRYKKWRLEYEDFLEVLNNLASDNNLPIDDMKQTMIDAGVPNGADVVIVVK
;
A
#
# COMPACT_ATOMS: atom_id res chain seq x y z
N MET A 1 5.13 36.32 -11.72
CA MET A 1 5.94 35.36 -10.94
C MET A 1 5.09 34.91 -9.78
N ALA A 2 5.14 33.62 -9.48
CA ALA A 2 4.40 32.90 -8.43
C ALA A 2 2.89 32.75 -8.69
N ASP A 3 2.55 31.74 -9.48
CA ASP A 3 1.34 30.94 -9.25
C ASP A 3 1.83 29.49 -9.22
N ASP A 4 2.30 29.06 -8.05
CA ASP A 4 2.79 27.70 -7.75
C ASP A 4 2.08 27.25 -6.46
N GLU A 5 0.75 27.42 -6.41
CA GLU A 5 -0.11 27.06 -5.27
C GLU A 5 -1.23 26.07 -5.63
N ASP A 6 -1.01 25.21 -6.63
CA ASP A 6 -1.87 24.04 -6.90
C ASP A 6 -1.06 22.74 -6.94
N LYS A 7 -0.13 22.57 -5.98
CA LYS A 7 0.43 21.24 -5.73
C LYS A 7 -0.57 20.46 -4.88
N PRO A 8 -1.29 19.45 -5.42
CA PRO A 8 -2.08 18.58 -4.57
C PRO A 8 -1.16 18.03 -3.49
N LYS A 9 -1.59 18.07 -2.22
CA LYS A 9 -0.82 17.53 -1.09
C LYS A 9 -0.39 16.11 -1.46
N LYS A 10 0.88 15.95 -1.89
CA LYS A 10 1.39 14.66 -2.34
C LYS A 10 1.28 13.71 -1.16
N HIS A 11 0.49 12.66 -1.32
CA HIS A 11 0.43 11.59 -0.34
C HIS A 11 1.85 11.04 -0.10
N THR A 12 2.16 10.72 1.15
CA THR A 12 3.36 9.95 1.50
C THR A 12 3.02 8.47 1.54
N LEU A 13 4.03 7.60 1.41
CA LEU A 13 3.85 6.16 1.53
C LEU A 13 3.18 5.77 2.86
N ASP A 14 3.58 6.40 3.95
CA ASP A 14 3.00 6.21 5.30
C ASP A 14 1.51 6.60 5.34
N SER A 15 1.17 7.76 4.76
CA SER A 15 -0.23 8.19 4.70
C SER A 15 -1.09 7.24 3.87
N LEU A 16 -0.57 6.73 2.76
CA LEU A 16 -1.29 5.77 1.93
C LEU A 16 -1.38 4.41 2.60
N PHE A 17 -0.33 3.99 3.33
CA PHE A 17 -0.37 2.76 4.10
C PHE A 17 -1.53 2.75 5.10
N LEU A 18 -1.79 3.85 5.80
CA LEU A 18 -2.96 3.98 6.68
C LEU A 18 -4.28 3.91 5.90
N VAL A 19 -4.36 4.56 4.73
CA VAL A 19 -5.55 4.52 3.88
C VAL A 19 -5.82 3.08 3.39
N TYR A 20 -4.81 2.39 2.89
CA TYR A 20 -4.93 1.00 2.42
C TYR A 20 -5.18 0.01 3.56
N SER A 21 -4.65 0.25 4.76
CA SER A 21 -4.93 -0.57 5.96
C SER A 21 -6.41 -0.59 6.34
N ASN A 22 -7.14 0.45 5.97
CA ASN A 22 -8.57 0.61 6.21
C ASN A 22 -9.41 0.47 4.92
N PHE A 23 -8.79 0.11 3.81
CA PHE A 23 -9.50 -0.11 2.57
C PHE A 23 -10.24 -1.45 2.61
N GLN A 24 -11.55 -1.40 2.41
CA GLN A 24 -12.41 -2.58 2.32
C GLN A 24 -12.27 -3.24 0.94
N VAL A 25 -11.37 -4.22 0.85
CA VAL A 25 -11.22 -5.04 -0.37
C VAL A 25 -12.47 -5.91 -0.60
N ILE A 26 -13.16 -6.30 0.47
CA ILE A 26 -14.41 -7.07 0.42
C ILE A 26 -15.55 -6.17 0.92
N PRO A 27 -16.52 -5.78 0.06
CA PRO A 27 -17.58 -4.81 0.42
C PRO A 27 -18.50 -5.24 1.57
N THR A 28 -18.57 -6.54 1.86
CA THR A 28 -19.42 -7.08 2.93
C THR A 28 -18.76 -7.06 4.30
N ASP A 29 -17.47 -6.74 4.38
CA ASP A 29 -16.69 -6.78 5.62
C ASP A 29 -16.78 -5.42 6.32
N ILE A 30 -17.88 -5.19 7.03
CA ILE A 30 -18.12 -3.92 7.76
C ILE A 30 -17.33 -3.97 9.07
N GLU A 31 -16.03 -3.67 9.00
CA GLU A 31 -15.21 -3.41 10.17
C GLU A 31 -15.36 -1.95 10.59
N ASN A 32 -16.02 -1.69 11.74
CA ASN A 32 -16.09 -0.36 12.36
C ASN A 32 -14.83 -0.06 13.20
N GLU A 33 -13.69 -0.62 12.81
CA GLU A 33 -12.42 -0.49 13.51
C GLU A 33 -11.40 0.16 12.58
N TYR A 34 -10.60 1.08 13.14
CA TYR A 34 -9.52 1.72 12.44
C TYR A 34 -8.22 0.95 12.70
N PHE A 35 -7.53 0.56 11.64
CA PHE A 35 -6.28 -0.18 11.70
C PHE A 35 -5.10 0.68 11.25
N ASP A 36 -4.01 0.61 12.00
CA ASP A 36 -2.68 1.10 11.66
C ASP A 36 -1.78 -0.01 11.10
N SER A 37 -2.38 -1.12 10.66
CA SER A 37 -1.70 -2.29 10.13
C SER A 37 -2.45 -2.90 8.94
N ILE A 38 -1.70 -3.39 7.96
CA ILE A 38 -2.22 -3.79 6.65
C ILE A 38 -2.41 -5.30 6.56
N LEU A 39 -3.48 -5.74 5.87
CA LEU A 39 -3.70 -7.13 5.47
C LEU A 39 -2.94 -7.47 4.18
N LEU A 40 -2.63 -8.75 3.99
CA LEU A 40 -2.07 -9.25 2.72
C LEU A 40 -2.94 -8.87 1.50
N SER A 41 -4.26 -8.99 1.61
CA SER A 41 -5.19 -8.63 0.52
C SER A 41 -5.16 -7.14 0.18
N GLN A 42 -4.94 -6.27 1.17
CA GLN A 42 -4.82 -4.83 0.98
C GLN A 42 -3.47 -4.45 0.35
N LEU A 43 -2.38 -5.13 0.76
CA LEU A 43 -1.08 -5.01 0.09
C LEU A 43 -1.18 -5.44 -1.37
N ASP A 44 -1.76 -6.62 -1.65
CA ASP A 44 -1.96 -7.11 -3.01
C ASP A 44 -2.75 -6.10 -3.85
N ALA A 45 -3.87 -5.59 -3.32
CA ALA A 45 -4.69 -4.60 -4.01
C ALA A 45 -3.91 -3.31 -4.36
N TRP A 46 -3.05 -2.84 -3.45
CA TRP A 46 -2.20 -1.67 -3.73
C TRP A 46 -1.17 -1.98 -4.82
N LEU A 47 -0.52 -3.14 -4.79
CA LEU A 47 0.43 -3.55 -5.83
C LEU A 47 -0.25 -3.74 -7.20
N GLU A 48 -1.48 -4.26 -7.22
CA GLU A 48 -2.31 -4.36 -8.43
C GLU A 48 -2.63 -2.96 -8.99
N GLN A 49 -3.05 -2.03 -8.13
CA GLN A 49 -3.33 -0.65 -8.54
C GLN A 49 -2.08 0.09 -9.03
N ALA A 50 -0.94 -0.16 -8.39
CA ALA A 50 0.38 0.37 -8.79
C ALA A 50 0.94 -0.29 -10.06
N LYS A 51 0.23 -1.26 -10.65
CA LYS A 51 0.67 -2.04 -11.82
C LYS A 51 1.99 -2.78 -11.59
N LEU A 52 2.28 -3.11 -10.33
CA LEU A 52 3.43 -3.92 -9.93
C LEU A 52 3.06 -5.41 -9.82
N MET A 53 1.77 -5.73 -9.80
CA MET A 53 1.21 -7.07 -9.78
C MET A 53 0.22 -7.24 -10.95
N PRO A 54 0.16 -8.41 -11.63
CA PRO A 54 0.86 -9.68 -11.36
C PRO A 54 2.29 -9.78 -11.89
N ASN A 55 2.81 -8.75 -12.54
CA ASN A 55 4.16 -8.68 -13.10
C ASN A 55 4.71 -7.26 -12.84
N PRO A 56 5.90 -7.09 -12.24
CA PRO A 56 6.90 -8.11 -11.89
C PRO A 56 6.59 -8.96 -10.65
N ILE A 57 5.76 -8.47 -9.73
CA ILE A 57 5.49 -9.15 -8.46
C ILE A 57 4.24 -10.03 -8.59
N THR A 58 4.37 -11.30 -8.22
CA THR A 58 3.26 -12.25 -8.22
C THR A 58 2.57 -12.33 -6.85
N ARG A 59 1.29 -12.70 -6.85
CA ARG A 59 0.51 -12.95 -5.62
C ARG A 59 1.08 -14.08 -4.76
N THR A 60 1.74 -15.05 -5.38
CA THR A 60 2.45 -16.12 -4.65
C THR A 60 3.66 -15.58 -3.90
N GLN A 61 4.45 -14.68 -4.50
CA GLN A 61 5.59 -14.06 -3.83
C GLN A 61 5.15 -13.23 -2.62
N THR A 62 4.13 -12.38 -2.78
CA THR A 62 3.59 -11.59 -1.65
C THR A 62 3.09 -12.49 -0.53
N GLY A 63 2.32 -13.53 -0.85
CA GLY A 63 1.85 -14.51 0.12
C GLY A 63 2.97 -15.22 0.89
N LEU A 64 3.99 -15.73 0.18
CA LEU A 64 5.12 -16.42 0.81
C LEU A 64 5.93 -15.50 1.73
N ILE A 65 6.20 -14.27 1.31
CA ILE A 65 6.96 -13.30 2.11
C ILE A 65 6.16 -12.87 3.34
N TYR A 66 4.88 -12.52 3.16
CA TYR A 66 3.99 -12.08 4.24
C TYR A 66 3.83 -13.14 5.33
N MET A 67 3.67 -14.42 4.94
CA MET A 67 3.52 -15.52 5.90
C MET A 67 4.75 -15.73 6.81
N ARG A 68 5.94 -15.23 6.46
CA ARG A 68 7.13 -15.32 7.32
C ARG A 68 6.98 -14.57 8.64
N TYR A 69 6.18 -13.51 8.66
CA TYR A 69 5.95 -12.67 9.82
C TYR A 69 5.02 -13.32 10.84
N LYS A 70 4.19 -14.29 10.43
CA LYS A 70 3.23 -15.00 11.30
C LYS A 70 2.27 -14.05 12.05
N LYS A 71 2.00 -12.88 11.46
CA LYS A 71 1.04 -11.89 11.95
C LYS A 71 -0.20 -11.88 11.05
N TRP A 72 -1.35 -11.50 11.63
CA TRP A 72 -2.57 -11.29 10.84
C TRP A 72 -2.43 -10.04 9.97
N ARG A 73 -2.11 -8.90 10.58
CA ARG A 73 -1.81 -7.62 9.91
C ARG A 73 -0.36 -7.24 10.14
N LEU A 74 0.26 -6.56 9.18
CA LEU A 74 1.62 -6.03 9.30
C LEU A 74 1.60 -4.57 9.70
N GLU A 75 2.41 -4.23 10.70
CA GLU A 75 2.71 -2.85 11.06
C GLU A 75 3.61 -2.22 9.97
N TYR A 76 3.73 -0.89 9.98
CA TYR A 76 4.42 -0.17 8.91
C TYR A 76 5.89 -0.61 8.74
N GLU A 77 6.61 -0.90 9.82
CA GLU A 77 8.01 -1.37 9.76
C GLU A 77 8.14 -2.72 9.04
N ASP A 78 7.31 -3.69 9.41
CA ASP A 78 7.27 -5.01 8.75
C ASP A 78 6.87 -4.86 7.27
N PHE A 79 5.91 -3.98 6.98
CA PHE A 79 5.50 -3.68 5.61
C PHE A 79 6.68 -3.15 4.77
N LEU A 80 7.50 -2.24 5.31
CA LEU A 80 8.68 -1.74 4.61
C LEU A 80 9.71 -2.84 4.32
N GLU A 81 9.90 -3.77 5.25
CA GLU A 81 10.75 -4.94 5.04
C GLU A 81 10.18 -5.87 3.95
N VAL A 82 8.86 -6.08 3.91
CA VAL A 82 8.19 -6.81 2.83
C VAL A 82 8.47 -6.14 1.49
N LEU A 83 8.32 -4.82 1.38
CA LEU A 83 8.62 -4.09 0.14
C LEU A 83 10.09 -4.25 -0.27
N ASN A 84 11.02 -4.19 0.69
CA ASN A 84 12.43 -4.36 0.43
C ASN A 84 12.76 -5.77 -0.11
N ASN A 85 12.13 -6.81 0.46
CA ASN A 85 12.26 -8.18 -0.02
C ASN A 85 11.67 -8.35 -1.43
N LEU A 86 10.48 -7.81 -1.69
CA LEU A 86 9.85 -7.87 -3.01
C LEU A 86 10.68 -7.14 -4.07
N ALA A 87 11.21 -5.96 -3.74
CA ALA A 87 12.06 -5.19 -4.63
C ALA A 87 13.35 -5.97 -4.95
N SER A 88 14.00 -6.52 -3.93
CA SER A 88 15.23 -7.31 -4.08
C SER A 88 15.02 -8.58 -4.93
N ASP A 89 13.95 -9.34 -4.66
CA ASP A 89 13.64 -10.59 -5.37
C ASP A 89 13.28 -10.36 -6.85
N ASN A 90 12.79 -9.16 -7.19
CA ASN A 90 12.39 -8.79 -8.55
C ASN A 90 13.35 -7.79 -9.23
N ASN A 91 14.53 -7.55 -8.64
CA ASN A 91 15.54 -6.62 -9.13
C ASN A 91 14.97 -5.22 -9.45
N LEU A 92 14.09 -4.73 -8.57
CA LEU A 92 13.52 -3.39 -8.62
C LEU A 92 14.27 -2.47 -7.66
N PRO A 93 14.57 -1.22 -8.05
CA PRO A 93 15.02 -0.20 -7.11
C PRO A 93 13.90 0.08 -6.10
N ILE A 94 14.21 -0.04 -4.80
CA ILE A 94 13.21 0.13 -3.73
C ILE A 94 12.59 1.53 -3.74
N ASP A 95 13.36 2.56 -4.07
CA ASP A 95 12.87 3.94 -4.17
C ASP A 95 11.86 4.09 -5.32
N ASP A 96 12.14 3.50 -6.48
CA ASP A 96 11.23 3.53 -7.63
C ASP A 96 9.95 2.75 -7.36
N MET A 97 10.05 1.60 -6.68
CA MET A 97 8.88 0.81 -6.26
C MET A 97 7.98 1.62 -5.31
N LYS A 98 8.57 2.23 -4.27
CA LYS A 98 7.83 3.08 -3.33
C LYS A 98 7.20 4.29 -4.02
N GLN A 99 7.94 4.93 -4.93
CA GLN A 99 7.43 6.05 -5.70
C GLN A 99 6.26 5.64 -6.59
N THR A 100 6.34 4.49 -7.26
CA THR A 100 5.24 3.93 -8.06
C THR A 100 4.00 3.65 -7.22
N MET A 101 4.17 3.12 -6.00
CA MET A 101 3.06 2.93 -5.07
C MET A 101 2.45 4.25 -4.59
N ILE A 102 3.26 5.29 -4.38
CA ILE A 102 2.78 6.64 -4.05
C ILE A 102 1.98 7.22 -5.22
N ASP A 103 2.50 7.12 -6.44
CA ASP A 103 1.87 7.63 -7.66
C ASP A 103 0.58 6.88 -8.02
N ALA A 104 0.42 5.63 -7.54
CA ALA A 104 -0.83 4.88 -7.64
C ALA A 104 -1.97 5.52 -6.83
N GLY A 105 -1.64 6.31 -5.80
CA GLY A 105 -2.59 7.06 -5.00
C GLY A 105 -3.52 6.20 -4.13
N VAL A 106 -4.59 6.83 -3.66
CA VAL A 106 -5.63 6.21 -2.82
C VAL A 106 -6.33 5.06 -3.53
N PRO A 107 -6.81 4.03 -2.82
CA PRO A 107 -7.46 2.88 -3.43
C PRO A 107 -8.67 3.28 -4.28
N ASN A 108 -8.76 2.73 -5.49
CA ASN A 108 -9.88 2.96 -6.39
C ASN A 108 -11.20 2.49 -5.76
N GLY A 109 -12.19 3.38 -5.68
CA GLY A 109 -13.49 3.07 -5.07
C GLY A 109 -13.55 3.25 -3.56
N ALA A 110 -12.48 3.76 -2.92
CA ALA A 110 -12.58 4.23 -1.55
C ALA A 110 -13.35 5.57 -1.50
N ASP A 111 -14.42 5.63 -0.70
CA ASP A 111 -14.92 6.90 -0.17
C ASP A 111 -13.85 7.42 0.79
N VAL A 112 -12.96 8.28 0.29
CA VAL A 112 -11.82 8.76 1.05
C VAL A 112 -12.31 9.64 2.20
N VAL A 113 -12.44 9.09 3.41
CA VAL A 113 -12.50 9.89 4.63
C VAL A 113 -11.08 10.35 4.92
N ILE A 114 -10.68 11.48 4.31
CA ILE A 114 -9.42 12.14 4.63
C ILE A 114 -9.51 12.62 6.08
N VAL A 115 -8.98 11.85 7.02
CA VAL A 115 -8.76 12.35 8.39
C VAL A 115 -7.57 13.31 8.31
N VAL A 116 -7.88 14.57 8.01
CA VAL A 116 -6.96 15.69 8.24
C VAL A 116 -6.75 15.81 9.75
N LYS A 117 -5.51 15.65 10.20
CA LYS A 117 -5.06 16.08 11.52
C LYS A 117 -4.19 17.32 11.38
#